data_AF-A0A382R3S6-F1
#
_entry.id   AF-A0A382R3S6-F1
#
_cell.length_a   1.000
_cell.length_b   1.000
_cell.length_c   1.000
_cell.angle_alpha   90.00
_cell.angle_beta   90.00
_cell.angle_gamma   90.00
#
_symmetry.space_group_name_H-M   'P 1'
#
loop_
_entity.id
_entity.type
_entity.pdbx_description
1 polymer ?
#
loop_
_entity_poly.entity_id
_entity_poly.type
_entity_poly.pdbx_seq_one_letter_code
_entity_poly.pdbx_strand_id
1 'polypeptide(L)' 'MNMWKSISDVIGNVQGIAVSLITLSIVLEVVFGSAVPFLSLGVIGNISSIVGDLGSQGLIGLITLGILWALWKK' A
#
# COMPACT_ATOMS: atom_id res chain seq x y z
N MET A 1 -8.97 -14.39 26.61
CA MET A 1 -8.57 -14.05 25.24
C MET A 1 -7.16 -14.55 25.03
N ASN A 2 -6.96 -15.47 24.10
CA ASN A 2 -5.66 -16.10 23.87
C ASN A 2 -4.72 -15.01 23.33
N MET A 3 -3.47 -14.92 23.79
CA MET A 3 -2.51 -13.88 23.34
C MET A 3 -2.42 -13.79 21.81
N TRP A 4 -2.54 -14.92 21.13
CA TRP A 4 -2.62 -15.02 19.68
C TRP A 4 -3.72 -14.15 19.06
N LYS A 5 -4.92 -14.15 19.66
CA LYS A 5 -6.05 -13.35 19.18
C LYS A 5 -5.82 -11.86 19.39
N SER A 6 -5.23 -11.46 20.52
CA SER A 6 -4.90 -10.05 20.76
C SER A 6 -3.87 -9.52 19.76
N ILE A 7 -2.86 -10.34 19.43
CA ILE A 7 -1.85 -9.97 18.43
C ILE A 7 -2.48 -9.85 17.04
N SER A 8 -3.31 -10.81 16.62
CA SER A 8 -3.99 -10.74 15.32
C SER A 8 -4.92 -9.53 15.23
N ASP A 9 -5.64 -9.22 16.32
CA ASP A 9 -6.55 -8.09 16.37
C ASP A 9 -5.78 -6.74 16.30
N VAL A 10 -4.62 -6.62 16.96
CA VAL A 10 -3.76 -5.43 16.85
C VAL A 10 -3.21 -5.27 15.42
N ILE A 11 -2.71 -6.34 14.81
CA ILE A 11 -2.18 -6.30 13.43
C ILE A 11 -3.27 -5.86 12.45
N GLY A 12 -4.48 -6.42 12.56
CA GLY A 12 -5.61 -6.03 11.72
C GLY A 12 -5.98 -4.55 11.87
N ASN A 13 -6.02 -4.04 13.10
CA ASN A 13 -6.31 -2.62 13.35
C ASN A 13 -5.23 -1.70 12.80
N VAL A 14 -3.95 -2.04 13.00
CA VAL A 14 -2.82 -1.26 12.47
C VAL A 14 -2.82 -1.28 10.93
N GLN A 15 -3.11 -2.42 10.31
CA GLN A 15 -3.26 -2.51 8.85
C GLN A 15 -4.38 -1.60 8.35
N GLY A 16 -5.54 -1.59 9.02
CA GLY A 16 -6.65 -0.69 8.67
C GLY A 16 -6.23 0.78 8.71
N ILE A 17 -5.57 1.19 9.80
CA ILE A 17 -5.04 2.57 9.94
C ILE A 17 -4.04 2.88 8.83
N ALA A 18 -3.10 1.98 8.55
CA ALA A 18 -2.09 2.19 7.52
C ALA A 18 -2.71 2.38 6.12
N VAL A 19 -3.69 1.56 5.75
CA VAL A 19 -4.40 1.68 4.46
C VAL A 19 -5.18 3.00 4.37
N SER A 20 -5.86 3.40 5.46
CA SER A 20 -6.54 4.69 5.50
C SER A 20 -5.57 5.86 5.36
N LEU A 21 -4.40 5.79 6.00
CA LEU A 21 -3.35 6.81 5.87
C LEU A 21 -2.81 6.89 4.44
N ILE A 22 -2.54 5.76 3.78
CA ILE A 22 -2.12 5.73 2.36
C ILE A 22 -3.19 6.40 1.49
N THR A 23 -4.46 6.04 1.69
CA THR A 23 -5.58 6.58 0.90
C THR A 23 -5.70 8.10 1.09
N LEU A 24 -5.66 8.58 2.33
CA LEU A 24 -5.66 10.00 2.65
C LEU A 24 -4.47 10.72 2.00
N SER A 25 -3.30 10.07 2.02
CA SER A 25 -2.07 10.64 1.46
C SER A 25 -2.21 10.88 -0.05
N ILE A 26 -2.74 9.90 -0.78
CA ILE A 26 -2.96 10.00 -2.23
C ILE A 26 -3.91 11.17 -2.54
N VAL A 27 -5.03 11.30 -1.80
CA VAL A 27 -5.99 12.37 -2.04
C VAL A 27 -5.36 13.75 -1.80
N LEU A 28 -4.60 13.91 -0.72
CA LEU A 28 -3.96 15.18 -0.40
C LEU A 28 -2.84 15.54 -1.39
N GLU A 29 -2.03 14.57 -1.80
CA GLU A 29 -0.96 14.76 -2.79
C GLU A 29 -1.54 15.16 -4.16
N VAL A 30 -2.70 14.63 -4.55
CA VAL A 30 -3.41 15.04 -5.79
C VAL A 30 -3.93 16.48 -5.70
N VAL A 31 -4.50 16.89 -4.56
CA VAL A 31 -5.14 18.21 -4.40
C VAL A 31 -4.11 19.32 -4.20
N PHE A 32 -3.09 19.07 -3.37
CA PHE A 32 -2.14 20.09 -2.93
C PHE A 32 -0.73 19.91 -3.49
N GLY A 33 -0.46 18.81 -4.22
CA GLY A 33 0.87 18.50 -4.72
C GLY A 33 1.87 18.12 -3.62
N SER A 34 3.14 18.41 -3.85
CA SER A 34 4.27 18.07 -2.95
C SER A 34 4.34 18.89 -1.66
N ALA A 35 3.39 19.80 -1.43
CA ALA A 35 3.41 20.74 -0.30
C ALA A 35 2.79 20.19 0.99
N VAL A 36 2.46 18.89 1.07
CA VAL A 36 1.79 18.32 2.25
C VAL A 36 2.83 17.99 3.35
N PRO A 37 2.78 18.65 4.53
CA PRO A 37 3.87 18.63 5.53
C PRO A 37 4.18 17.26 6.14
N PHE A 38 3.22 16.33 6.12
CA PHE A 38 3.32 15.00 6.72
C PHE A 38 3.48 13.88 5.68
N LEU A 39 3.59 14.22 4.39
CA LEU A 39 3.66 13.27 3.27
C LEU A 39 4.94 13.43 2.44
N SER A 40 6.06 13.74 3.10
CA SER A 40 7.34 14.04 2.42
C SER A 40 7.94 12.89 1.60
N LEU A 41 7.38 11.68 1.69
CA LEU A 41 7.86 10.48 1.01
C LEU A 41 7.18 10.17 -0.34
N GLY A 42 6.29 11.03 -0.84
CA GLY A 42 5.69 10.91 -2.18
C GLY A 42 5.03 9.56 -2.45
N VAL A 43 3.81 9.36 -1.94
CA VAL A 43 3.14 8.06 -1.98
C VAL A 43 2.82 7.66 -3.41
N ILE A 44 2.39 8.62 -4.24
CA ILE A 44 2.09 8.37 -5.65
C ILE A 44 3.38 7.97 -6.38
N GLY A 45 4.49 8.66 -6.13
CA GLY A 45 5.79 8.34 -6.71
C GLY A 45 6.24 6.91 -6.40
N ASN A 46 6.10 6.48 -5.14
CA ASN A 46 6.45 5.11 -4.73
C ASN A 46 5.57 4.06 -5.44
N ILE A 47 4.25 4.31 -5.53
CA ILE A 47 3.32 3.41 -6.25
C ILE A 47 3.69 3.36 -7.74
N SER A 48 3.94 4.51 -8.37
CA SER A 48 4.34 4.59 -9.77
C SER A 48 5.65 3.86 -10.04
N SER A 49 6.62 3.92 -9.12
CA SER A 49 7.87 3.16 -9.24
C SER A 49 7.61 1.65 -9.21
N ILE A 50 6.80 1.16 -8.26
CA ILE A 50 6.46 -0.26 -8.16
C ILE A 50 5.74 -0.74 -9.43
N VAL A 51 4.79 0.05 -9.94
CA VAL A 51 4.07 -0.28 -11.18
C VAL A 51 5.02 -0.29 -12.38
N GLY A 52 5.96 0.67 -12.45
CA GLY A 52 6.99 0.72 -13.48
C GLY A 52 7.91 -0.51 -13.45
N ASP A 53 8.38 -0.89 -12.25
CA ASP A 53 9.20 -2.07 -12.03
C ASP A 53 8.46 -3.32 -12.50
N LEU A 54 7.21 -3.52 -12.06
CA LEU A 54 6.40 -4.66 -12.48
C LEU A 54 6.14 -4.67 -14.00
N GLY A 55 5.88 -3.52 -14.62
CA GLY A 55 5.70 -3.40 -16.06
C GLY A 55 6.95 -3.74 -16.86
N SER A 56 8.14 -3.38 -16.35
CA SER A 56 9.43 -3.61 -17.01
C SER A 56 9.84 -5.10 -17.05
N GLN A 57 9.31 -5.93 -16.15
CA GLN A 57 9.63 -7.35 -16.03
C GLN A 57 8.83 -8.26 -16.99
N GLY A 58 7.91 -7.71 -17.79
CA GLY A 58 7.10 -8.48 -18.74
C GLY A 58 6.25 -9.57 -18.08
N LEU A 59 6.42 -10.83 -18.52
CA LEU A 59 5.64 -11.97 -18.00
C LEU A 59 5.84 -12.20 -16.49
N ILE A 60 7.07 -11.99 -15.99
CA ILE A 60 7.38 -12.16 -14.56
C ILE A 60 6.61 -11.14 -13.72
N GLY A 61 6.48 -9.90 -14.22
CA GLY A 61 5.67 -8.87 -13.57
C GLY A 61 4.20 -9.26 -13.45
N LEU A 62 3.62 -9.84 -14.50
CA LEU A 62 2.24 -10.34 -14.50
C LEU A 62 2.05 -11.51 -13.51
N ILE A 63 3.01 -12.43 -13.45
CA ILE A 63 2.99 -13.53 -12.47
C ILE A 63 3.02 -12.98 -11.04
N THR A 64 3.90 -12.02 -10.76
CA THR A 64 3.97 -11.36 -9.45
C THR A 64 2.65 -10.69 -9.09
N LEU A 65 2.03 -9.94 -10.03
CA LEU A 65 0.70 -9.35 -9.82
C LEU A 65 -0.37 -10.41 -9.54
N GLY A 66 -0.36 -11.53 -10.26
CA GLY A 66 -1.28 -12.65 -10.03
C GLY A 66 -1.14 -13.26 -8.64
N ILE A 67 0.09 -13.43 -8.14
CA ILE A 67 0.36 -13.93 -6.79
C ILE A 67 -0.14 -12.93 -5.73
N LEU A 68 0.20 -11.65 -5.88
CA LEU A 68 -0.24 -10.60 -4.95
C LEU A 68 -1.78 -10.51 -4.89
N TRP A 69 -2.45 -10.61 -6.04
CA TRP A 69 -3.91 -10.61 -6.11
C TRP A 69 -4.53 -11.83 -5.42
N ALA A 70 -3.93 -13.02 -5.60
CA ALA A 70 -4.39 -14.24 -4.93
C ALA A 70 -4.23 -14.17 -3.40
N LEU A 71 -3.19 -13.49 -2.89
CA LEU A 71 -2.99 -13.26 -1.46
C LEU A 71 -4.01 -12.27 -0.90
N TRP A 72 -4.32 -11.19 -1.62
CA TRP A 72 -5.28 -10.19 -1.16
C TRP A 72 -6.72 -10.71 -1.10
N LYS A 73 -7.10 -11.62 -2.01
CA LYS A 73 -8.45 -12.19 -2.07
C LYS A 73 -8.72 -13.22 -0.95
N LYS A 74 -7.69 -13.71 -0.26
CA LYS A 74 -7.78 -14.78 0.73
C LYS A 74 -7.95 -14.24 2.14
#